data_AF-A0A5M3W3X1-F1
#
_entry.id   AF-A0A5M3W3X1-F1
#
_cell.length_a   1.000
_cell.length_b   1.000
_cell.length_c   1.000
_cell.angle_alpha   90.00
_cell.angle_beta   90.00
_cell.angle_gamma   90.00
#
_symmetry.space_group_name_H-M   'P 1'
#
loop_
_entity.id
_entity.type
_entity.pdbx_description
1 polymer ?
#
loop_
_entity_poly.entity_id
_entity_poly.type
_entity_poly.pdbx_seq_one_letter_code
_entity_poly.pdbx_strand_id
1 'polypeptide(L)'
;MTVNRANVAIWSVGLAVELGNGTEAVRRAAAIGGFTGVTPNRVSHHYIDLARGHLYVGDRDAALASLITARKLAPQQARYHPQVRETLRMLARIERRRTDSLAAFTSWLGM
;
A
#
# COMPACT_ATOMS: atom_id res chain seq x y z
N MET A 1 -20.79 -3.81 -8.17
CA MET A 1 -19.92 -2.78 -7.54
C MET A 1 -20.59 -1.43 -7.74
N THR A 2 -20.98 -0.74 -6.66
CA THR A 2 -21.53 0.62 -6.77
C THR A 2 -20.40 1.58 -7.12
N VAL A 3 -20.51 2.30 -8.24
CA VAL A 3 -19.54 3.33 -8.62
C VAL A 3 -19.81 4.56 -7.76
N ASN A 4 -18.96 4.80 -6.77
CA ASN A 4 -18.99 6.01 -5.95
C ASN A 4 -17.67 6.78 -6.14
N ARG A 5 -17.65 8.07 -5.78
CA ARG A 5 -16.47 8.94 -5.99
C ARG A 5 -15.20 8.39 -5.34
N ALA A 6 -15.32 7.76 -4.17
CA ALA A 6 -14.19 7.18 -3.46
C ALA A 6 -13.59 5.97 -4.20
N ASN A 7 -14.41 5.11 -4.81
CA ASN A 7 -13.93 4.00 -5.64
C ASN A 7 -13.15 4.50 -6.86
N VAL A 8 -13.64 5.55 -7.54
CA VAL A 8 -12.92 6.15 -8.68
C VAL A 8 -11.58 6.75 -8.23
N ALA A 9 -11.58 7.43 -7.08
CA ALA A 9 -10.35 8.02 -6.53
C ALA A 9 -9.31 6.95 -6.17
N ILE A 10 -9.72 5.83 -5.55
CA ILE A 10 -8.84 4.69 -5.27
C ILE A 10 -8.25 4.14 -6.56
N TRP A 11 -9.07 3.88 -7.58
CA TRP A 11 -8.60 3.39 -8.88
C TRP A 11 -7.58 4.32 -9.53
N SER A 12 -7.77 5.63 -9.40
CA SER A 12 -6.82 6.60 -9.95
C SER A 12 -5.42 6.50 -9.33
N VAL A 13 -5.31 6.04 -8.08
CA VAL A 13 -4.02 5.81 -7.41
C VAL A 13 -3.34 4.59 -7.99
N GLY A 14 -4.06 3.47 -8.09
CA GLY A 14 -3.56 2.24 -8.70
C GLY A 14 -3.07 2.47 -10.12
N LEU A 15 -3.82 3.22 -10.94
CA LEU A 15 -3.40 3.59 -12.29
C LEU A 15 -2.09 4.37 -12.32
N ALA A 16 -1.87 5.31 -11.39
CA ALA A 16 -0.61 6.05 -11.33
C ALA A 16 0.57 5.14 -10.94
N VAL A 17 0.34 4.16 -10.06
CA VAL A 17 1.32 3.13 -9.70
C VAL A 17 1.64 2.23 -10.90
N GLU A 18 0.63 1.75 -11.62
CA GLU A 18 0.81 0.93 -12.82
C GLU A 18 1.63 1.64 -13.91
N LEU A 19 1.48 2.96 -14.01
CA LEU A 19 2.27 3.82 -14.90
C LEU A 19 3.66 4.18 -14.35
N GLY A 20 4.07 3.65 -13.19
CA GLY A 20 5.35 3.94 -12.54
C GLY A 20 5.47 5.36 -11.99
N ASN A 21 4.37 6.12 -11.92
CA ASN A 21 4.37 7.51 -11.47
C ASN A 21 4.05 7.58 -9.97
N GLY A 22 5.06 7.30 -9.14
CA GLY A 22 4.95 7.34 -7.68
C GLY A 22 4.50 8.70 -7.13
N THR A 23 5.04 9.80 -7.67
CA THR A 23 4.67 11.16 -7.25
C THR A 23 3.18 11.41 -7.44
N GLU A 24 2.63 11.04 -8.59
CA GLU A 24 1.21 11.20 -8.88
C GLU A 24 0.35 10.25 -8.03
N ALA A 25 0.82 9.02 -7.76
CA ALA A 25 0.13 8.09 -6.88
C ALA A 25 -0.03 8.67 -5.46
N VAL A 26 1.06 9.17 -4.86
CA VAL A 26 1.05 9.78 -3.53
C VAL A 26 0.16 11.04 -3.53
N ARG A 27 0.25 11.88 -4.55
CA ARG A 27 -0.58 13.09 -4.69
C ARG A 27 -2.07 12.75 -4.76
N ARG A 28 -2.46 11.75 -5.57
CA ARG A 28 -3.86 11.31 -5.70
C ARG A 28 -4.37 10.71 -4.39
N ALA A 29 -3.56 9.91 -3.71
CA ALA A 29 -3.92 9.32 -2.42
C ALA A 29 -4.18 10.40 -1.36
N ALA A 30 -3.32 11.42 -1.28
CA ALA A 30 -3.50 12.54 -0.34
C ALA A 30 -4.78 13.35 -0.59
N ALA A 31 -5.30 13.34 -1.82
CA ALA A 31 -6.55 14.02 -2.18
C ALA A 31 -7.83 13.21 -1.81
N ILE A 32 -7.70 11.97 -1.34
CA ILE A 32 -8.84 11.17 -0.91
C ILE A 32 -9.33 11.68 0.45
N GLY A 33 -10.42 12.44 0.44
CA GLY A 33 -11.02 13.00 1.66
C GLY A 33 -11.73 12.00 2.59
N GLY A 34 -11.68 10.70 2.29
CA GLY A 34 -12.24 9.64 3.13
C GLY A 34 -12.74 8.43 2.35
N PHE A 35 -13.04 7.36 3.09
CA PHE A 35 -13.44 6.06 2.55
C PHE A 35 -14.89 5.68 2.92
N THR A 36 -15.75 6.66 3.23
CA THR A 36 -17.14 6.42 3.61
C THR A 36 -17.86 5.61 2.53
N GLY A 37 -18.42 4.47 2.92
CA GLY A 37 -19.12 3.55 2.01
C GLY A 37 -18.21 2.69 1.12
N VAL A 38 -16.88 2.69 1.33
CA VAL A 38 -15.94 1.78 0.67
C VAL A 38 -15.65 0.59 1.58
N THR A 39 -15.57 -0.61 1.01
CA THR A 39 -15.31 -1.83 1.80
C THR A 39 -13.87 -1.87 2.33
N PRO A 40 -13.62 -2.46 3.52
CA PRO A 40 -12.27 -2.57 4.07
C PRO A 40 -11.26 -3.23 3.12
N ASN A 41 -11.68 -4.22 2.32
CA ASN A 41 -10.81 -4.84 1.30
C ASN A 41 -10.37 -3.83 0.23
N ARG A 42 -11.27 -2.96 -0.24
CA ARG A 42 -10.93 -1.95 -1.24
C ARG A 42 -10.01 -0.87 -0.67
N VAL A 43 -10.25 -0.44 0.57
CA VAL A 43 -9.35 0.47 1.26
C VAL A 43 -7.98 -0.18 1.50
N SER A 44 -7.95 -1.46 1.90
CA SER A 44 -6.70 -2.20 2.05
C SER A 44 -5.92 -2.28 0.72
N HIS A 45 -6.59 -2.56 -0.40
CA HIS A 45 -5.94 -2.59 -1.72
C HIS A 45 -5.35 -1.23 -2.10
N HIS A 46 -6.08 -0.13 -1.84
CA HIS A 46 -5.55 1.22 -2.01
C HIS A 46 -4.24 1.45 -1.26
N TYR A 47 -4.15 1.00 0.00
CA TYR A 47 -2.91 1.12 0.78
C TYR A 47 -1.78 0.20 0.27
N ILE A 48 -2.09 -0.91 -0.39
CA ILE A 48 -1.08 -1.75 -1.06
C ILE A 48 -0.51 -1.02 -2.29
N ASP A 49 -1.35 -0.32 -3.05
CA ASP A 49 -0.91 0.53 -4.17
C ASP A 49 -0.11 1.72 -3.68
N LEU A 50 -0.61 2.42 -2.66
CA LEU A 50 0.07 3.56 -2.06
C LEU A 50 1.45 3.19 -1.51
N ALA A 51 1.59 1.99 -0.92
CA ALA A 51 2.89 1.50 -0.49
C ALA A 51 3.91 1.43 -1.64
N ARG A 52 3.46 1.01 -2.83
CA ARG A 52 4.30 0.98 -4.03
C ARG A 52 4.59 2.38 -4.57
N GLY A 53 3.61 3.28 -4.53
CA GLY A 53 3.79 4.70 -4.86
C GLY A 53 4.86 5.36 -3.98
N HIS A 54 4.82 5.16 -2.66
CA HIS A 54 5.84 5.63 -1.72
C HIS A 54 7.22 5.02 -2.01
N LEU A 55 7.28 3.73 -2.33
CA LEU A 55 8.53 3.08 -2.70
C LEU A 55 9.16 3.69 -3.96
N TYR A 56 8.37 4.05 -4.97
CA TYR A 56 8.87 4.69 -6.20
C TYR A 56 9.49 6.07 -5.96
N VAL A 57 9.00 6.82 -4.96
CA VAL A 57 9.57 8.12 -4.59
C VAL A 57 10.65 8.01 -3.50
N GLY A 58 11.02 6.79 -3.10
CA GLY A 58 12.08 6.53 -2.12
C GLY A 58 11.65 6.67 -0.65
N ASP A 59 10.36 6.88 -0.37
CA ASP A 59 9.82 7.01 0.98
C ASP A 59 9.49 5.64 1.58
N ARG A 60 10.50 5.04 2.22
CA ARG A 60 10.44 3.66 2.72
C ARG A 60 9.55 3.53 3.96
N ASP A 61 9.60 4.53 4.84
CA ASP A 61 8.83 4.53 6.08
C ASP A 61 7.34 4.63 5.77
N ALA A 62 6.95 5.52 4.85
CA ALA A 62 5.56 5.62 4.41
C ALA A 62 5.10 4.38 3.62
N ALA A 63 5.99 3.75 2.85
CA ALA A 63 5.70 2.48 2.20
C ALA A 63 5.37 1.37 3.22
N LEU A 64 6.22 1.21 4.24
CA LEU A 64 5.99 0.22 5.30
C LEU A 64 4.72 0.54 6.10
N ALA A 65 4.52 1.81 6.47
CA ALA A 65 3.32 2.27 7.18
C ALA A 65 2.03 1.97 6.38
N SER A 66 2.06 2.17 5.07
CA SER A 66 0.94 1.85 4.18
C SER A 66 0.62 0.34 4.20
N LEU A 67 1.63 -0.53 4.14
CA LEU A 67 1.42 -1.98 4.25
C LEU A 67 0.87 -2.38 5.62
N ILE A 68 1.33 -1.74 6.70
CA ILE A 68 0.80 -1.97 8.06
C ILE A 68 -0.69 -1.61 8.11
N THR A 69 -1.08 -0.48 7.53
CA THR A 69 -2.48 -0.08 7.43
C THR A 69 -3.29 -1.07 6.59
N ALA A 70 -2.77 -1.50 5.43
CA ALA A 70 -3.42 -2.51 4.59
C ALA A 70 -3.67 -3.83 5.35
N ARG A 71 -2.70 -4.28 6.16
CA ARG A 71 -2.82 -5.45 7.04
C ARG A 71 -3.88 -5.27 8.11
N LYS A 72 -3.94 -4.11 8.76
CA LYS A 72 -4.95 -3.83 9.81
C LYS A 72 -6.36 -3.86 9.24
N LEU A 73 -6.56 -3.36 8.02
CA LEU A 73 -7.87 -3.27 7.37
C LEU A 73 -8.36 -4.61 6.82
N ALA A 74 -7.49 -5.38 6.17
CA ALA A 74 -7.84 -6.68 5.58
C ALA A 74 -6.64 -7.64 5.68
N PRO A 75 -6.43 -8.30 6.83
CA PRO A 75 -5.23 -9.10 7.07
C PRO A 75 -5.11 -10.29 6.12
N GLN A 76 -6.22 -10.94 5.78
CA GLN A 76 -6.23 -12.05 4.83
C GLN A 76 -5.80 -11.58 3.43
N GLN A 77 -6.37 -10.47 2.95
CA GLN A 77 -5.98 -9.90 1.66
C GLN A 77 -4.49 -9.52 1.65
N ALA A 78 -4.03 -8.76 2.65
CA ALA A 78 -2.64 -8.33 2.74
C ALA A 78 -1.66 -9.52 2.82
N ARG A 79 -2.06 -10.63 3.45
CA ARG A 79 -1.22 -11.84 3.58
C ARG A 79 -0.96 -12.51 2.23
N TYR A 80 -1.97 -12.57 1.38
CA TYR A 80 -1.94 -13.30 0.11
C TYR A 80 -1.71 -12.41 -1.12
N HIS A 81 -1.71 -11.08 -0.96
CA HIS A 81 -1.50 -10.17 -2.08
C HIS A 81 -0.04 -10.16 -2.55
N PRO A 82 0.26 -10.42 -3.84
CA PRO A 82 1.63 -10.55 -4.33
C PRO A 82 2.46 -9.27 -4.18
N GLN A 83 1.85 -8.11 -4.43
CA GLN A 83 2.50 -6.79 -4.30
C GLN A 83 2.97 -6.47 -2.88
N VAL A 84 2.31 -7.01 -1.84
CA VAL A 84 2.75 -6.83 -0.45
C VAL A 84 4.09 -7.53 -0.24
N ARG A 85 4.19 -8.78 -0.68
CA ARG A 85 5.43 -9.57 -0.61
C ARG A 85 6.55 -8.94 -1.42
N GLU A 86 6.24 -8.50 -2.64
CA GLU A 86 7.20 -7.82 -3.51
C GLU A 86 7.73 -6.53 -2.88
N THR A 87 6.84 -5.66 -2.40
CA THR A 87 7.21 -4.39 -1.76
C THR A 87 8.06 -4.61 -0.51
N LEU A 88 7.71 -5.59 0.33
CA LEU A 88 8.51 -5.93 1.51
C LEU A 88 9.89 -6.49 1.19
N ARG A 89 10.02 -7.31 0.14
CA ARG A 89 11.33 -7.77 -0.31
C ARG A 89 12.20 -6.61 -0.78
N MET A 90 11.62 -5.66 -1.50
CA MET A 90 12.33 -4.45 -1.92
C MET A 90 12.76 -3.61 -0.72
N LEU A 91 11.86 -3.36 0.24
CA LEU A 91 12.19 -2.66 1.49
C LEU A 91 13.33 -3.37 2.24
N ALA A 92 13.22 -4.68 2.45
CA ALA A 92 14.24 -5.47 3.14
C ALA A 92 15.60 -5.50 2.42
N ARG A 93 15.62 -5.46 1.09
CA ARG A 93 16.86 -5.39 0.31
C ARG A 93 17.54 -4.03 0.42
N ILE A 94 16.75 -2.97 0.50
CA ILE A 94 17.24 -1.59 0.48
C ILE A 94 17.62 -1.12 1.89
N GLU A 95 16.99 -1.64 2.93
CA GLU A 95 17.17 -1.21 4.31
C GLU A 95 18.39 -1.87 4.98
N ARG A 96 19.48 -1.11 5.09
CA ARG A 96 20.73 -1.55 5.75
C ARG A 96 20.59 -1.80 7.26
N ARG A 97 19.62 -1.17 7.92
CA ARG A 97 19.28 -1.37 9.35
C ARG A 97 17.84 -1.85 9.43
N ARG A 98 17.64 -3.17 9.54
CA ARG A 98 16.30 -3.75 9.75
C ARG A 98 15.63 -3.10 10.96
N THR A 99 14.54 -2.39 10.74
CA THR A 99 13.64 -1.95 11.82
C THR A 99 12.80 -3.12 12.35
N ASP A 100 12.43 -3.06 13.64
CA ASP A 100 11.61 -4.10 14.28
C ASP A 100 10.25 -4.28 13.59
N SER A 101 9.67 -3.18 13.10
CA SER A 101 8.38 -3.21 12.39
C SER A 101 8.47 -3.95 11.06
N LEU A 102 9.56 -3.76 10.30
CA LEU A 102 9.78 -4.49 9.06
C LEU A 102 9.98 -5.99 9.33
N ALA A 103 10.81 -6.32 10.32
CA ALA A 103 11.07 -7.70 10.71
C ALA A 103 9.80 -8.43 11.21
N ALA A 104 8.98 -7.75 12.01
CA ALA A 104 7.69 -8.26 12.46
C ALA A 104 6.71 -8.49 11.29
N PHE A 105 6.74 -7.62 10.27
CA PHE A 105 5.89 -7.80 9.08
C PHE A 105 6.35 -9.00 8.24
N THR A 106 7.66 -9.12 7.97
CA THR A 106 8.20 -10.26 7.21
C THR A 106 7.93 -11.58 7.93
N SER A 107 8.15 -11.63 9.24
CA SER A 107 7.84 -12.80 10.08
C SER A 107 6.36 -13.16 10.01
N TRP A 108 5.45 -12.18 10.10
CA TRP A 108 4.02 -12.43 9.98
C TRP A 108 3.65 -13.05 8.62
N LEU A 109 4.31 -12.64 7.52
CA LEU A 109 4.09 -13.24 6.20
C LEU A 109 4.75 -14.61 6.01
N GLY A 110 5.60 -15.05 6.94
CA GLY A 110 6.40 -16.26 6.83
C GLY A 110 7.55 -16.13 5.82
N MET A 111 8.17 -14.94 5.73
CA MET A 111 9.33 -14.64 4.89
C MET A 111 10.58 -14.35 5.70
#